data_AF-D8TYZ9-F1
#
_entry.id   AF-D8TYZ9-F1
#
_cell.length_a   1.000
_cell.length_b   1.000
_cell.length_c   1.000
_cell.angle_alpha   90.00
_cell.angle_beta   90.00
_cell.angle_gamma   90.00
#
_symmetry.space_group_name_H-M   'P 1'
#
loop_
_entity.id
_entity.type
_entity.pdbx_description
1 polymer ?
#
loop_
_entity_poly.entity_id
_entity_poly.type
_entity_poly.pdbx_seq_one_letter_code
_entity_poly.pdbx_strand_id
1 'polypeptide(L)'
;MPDIPKPQQYTQLERWCGTINSTQPIRRKRARCTTTENGAVGRISTAHLVLASPELLIPLGSAAEVSSTRAAIQFAYTGQVAAGSVREALEVRRQGGYLQIHGCAAACDELIKRLIKEVAEQARTLKYRNCMEAARTALPVFQLAVSRDGGRQGGGGSFVGSGNSPSGSDNSSVGGGGCNGRWSFHAPLGGVRELCECQELWPDDARAQASFADVLTCAGDCLASHFGSTLAVLNSPLLNKRLLSLPAIALELLLCSDDLATDCESSVLLLLATWMRENFHKTNDEDRERLCRTVRLAQLSRPYAGTILPALAADYELAMARNFDVGNDGNEDDQCGWFPIGVSEAAFIANIVSARDECEQALLMDLVEERAKDPKRRATYNPKQRPQCIPETGFIVQWHARQEDLLAALAELNCRDRNQTCAAVECVFDGQVAQAEAGGSGGGGDGAEYCFAAGIAYSVWIEVYAAGTQPQPLLEQQQQQQRFAGLYVQCDLPPAFAVPGSRLCEEAACRMVVRDTVELAVNRWQDGCRKDIRCRSQAGLMDLKHCWGWSNALPLNQHPTQQHPQQLQHQHQQQDTGGGGGGSNCSDPRVIDGDCAGSVDSLLGPWSNYLRDGKITGSLTLRLAKT
;
A
#
# COMPACT_ATOMS: atom_id res chain seq x y z
N MET A 1 12.85 -23.23 -44.49
CA MET A 1 11.64 -22.95 -43.70
C MET A 1 10.46 -23.58 -44.41
N PRO A 2 9.66 -24.44 -43.77
CA PRO A 2 8.46 -25.00 -44.39
C PRO A 2 7.35 -23.95 -44.43
N ASP A 3 6.61 -23.90 -45.54
CA ASP A 3 5.52 -22.97 -45.83
C ASP A 3 4.43 -23.03 -44.75
N ILE A 4 4.20 -21.90 -44.09
CA ILE A 4 3.06 -21.68 -43.20
C ILE A 4 1.81 -21.46 -44.08
N PRO A 5 0.74 -22.25 -43.94
CA PRO A 5 -0.46 -22.09 -44.75
C PRO A 5 -1.17 -20.78 -44.38
N LYS A 6 -1.47 -19.98 -45.42
CA LYS A 6 -2.21 -18.71 -45.28
C LYS A 6 -3.61 -18.97 -44.70
N PRO A 7 -4.12 -18.11 -43.80
CA PRO A 7 -5.46 -18.24 -43.26
C PRO A 7 -6.50 -18.09 -44.38
N GLN A 8 -7.47 -19.02 -44.39
CA GLN A 8 -8.59 -19.03 -45.32
C GLN A 8 -9.44 -17.78 -45.12
N GLN A 9 -9.62 -17.01 -46.20
CA GLN A 9 -10.52 -15.87 -46.24
C GLN A 9 -11.97 -16.39 -46.14
N TYR A 10 -12.65 -16.07 -45.03
CA TYR A 10 -14.08 -16.30 -44.89
C TYR A 10 -14.85 -15.33 -45.80
N THR A 11 -15.69 -15.90 -46.66
CA THR A 11 -16.61 -15.20 -47.55
C THR A 11 -17.58 -14.34 -46.75
N GLN A 12 -17.67 -13.05 -47.11
CA GLN A 12 -18.62 -12.09 -46.55
C GLN A 12 -20.06 -12.60 -46.70
N LEU A 13 -20.75 -12.82 -45.58
CA LEU A 13 -22.19 -12.94 -45.54
C LEU A 13 -22.82 -11.56 -45.78
N GLU A 14 -23.73 -11.49 -46.75
CA GLU A 14 -24.42 -10.25 -47.13
C GLU A 14 -25.28 -9.70 -45.97
N ARG A 15 -25.17 -8.38 -45.77
CA ARG A 15 -25.82 -7.58 -44.74
C ARG A 15 -27.33 -7.88 -44.61
N TRP A 16 -27.70 -8.57 -43.53
CA TRP A 16 -29.06 -8.54 -42.99
C TRP A 16 -29.17 -7.38 -41.99
N CYS A 17 -29.64 -6.23 -42.47
CA CYS A 17 -30.48 -5.26 -41.75
C CYS A 17 -30.40 -3.89 -42.45
N GLY A 18 -31.42 -3.58 -43.25
CA GLY A 18 -31.70 -2.21 -43.66
C GLY A 18 -32.13 -1.40 -42.43
N THR A 19 -31.50 -0.24 -42.25
CA THR A 19 -31.72 0.72 -41.18
C THR A 19 -33.19 1.10 -41.04
N ILE A 20 -33.87 0.66 -39.97
CA ILE A 20 -35.15 1.24 -39.55
C ILE A 20 -34.84 2.35 -38.56
N ASN A 21 -34.53 3.54 -39.08
CA ASN A 21 -34.60 4.80 -38.34
C ASN A 21 -35.47 5.77 -39.15
N SER A 22 -36.74 5.91 -38.80
CA SER A 22 -37.53 7.09 -39.18
C SER A 22 -38.71 7.29 -38.23
N THR A 23 -38.52 8.17 -37.26
CA THR A 23 -39.56 8.91 -36.56
C THR A 23 -40.10 10.00 -37.49
N GLN A 24 -41.03 9.69 -38.39
CA GLN A 24 -41.97 10.66 -38.97
C GLN A 24 -43.32 10.02 -39.39
N PRO A 25 -44.46 10.72 -39.24
CA PRO A 25 -45.77 10.21 -39.58
C PRO A 25 -46.07 10.39 -41.08
N ILE A 26 -46.13 9.30 -41.84
CA ILE A 26 -46.47 9.35 -43.27
C ILE A 26 -47.99 9.40 -43.46
N ARG A 27 -48.44 10.54 -44.01
CA ARG A 27 -49.78 10.79 -44.56
C ARG A 27 -50.12 9.80 -45.68
N ARG A 28 -51.26 9.12 -45.54
CA ARG A 28 -51.88 8.28 -46.57
C ARG A 28 -52.32 9.12 -47.78
N LYS A 29 -51.73 8.86 -48.96
CA LYS A 29 -52.34 9.20 -50.26
C LYS A 29 -52.83 7.92 -50.92
N ARG A 30 -54.14 7.84 -51.16
CA ARG A 30 -54.81 6.81 -51.95
C ARG A 30 -54.39 6.94 -53.41
N ALA A 31 -53.81 5.89 -53.98
CA ALA A 31 -53.78 5.67 -55.42
C ALA A 31 -54.83 4.61 -55.77
N ARG A 32 -55.78 5.01 -56.61
CA ARG A 32 -56.85 4.20 -57.19
C ARG A 32 -56.22 3.38 -58.34
N CYS A 33 -56.32 2.06 -58.28
CA CYS A 33 -56.01 1.18 -59.40
C CYS A 33 -57.27 0.39 -59.75
N THR A 34 -57.79 0.64 -60.95
CA THR A 34 -58.88 -0.07 -61.59
C THR A 34 -58.30 -1.14 -62.49
N THR A 35 -58.62 -2.42 -62.27
CA THR A 35 -58.62 -3.40 -63.37
C THR A 35 -59.62 -4.51 -63.10
N THR A 36 -60.30 -4.85 -64.18
CA THR A 36 -61.53 -5.61 -64.34
C THR A 36 -61.28 -7.12 -64.38
N GLU A 37 -62.15 -7.84 -63.67
CA GLU A 37 -62.85 -9.07 -64.05
C GLU A 37 -62.29 -10.05 -65.11
N ASN A 38 -62.16 -11.31 -64.67
CA ASN A 38 -62.88 -12.53 -65.14
C ASN A 38 -61.98 -13.73 -65.46
N GLY A 39 -62.31 -14.87 -64.82
CA GLY A 39 -62.00 -16.19 -65.40
C GLY A 39 -61.66 -17.31 -64.42
N ALA A 40 -62.61 -18.25 -64.30
CA ALA A 40 -62.42 -19.67 -63.97
C ALA A 40 -62.02 -20.06 -62.53
N VAL A 41 -63.06 -20.45 -61.78
CA VAL A 41 -63.02 -21.19 -60.52
C VAL A 41 -62.44 -22.59 -60.76
N GLY A 42 -61.15 -22.75 -60.46
CA GLY A 42 -60.55 -24.05 -60.14
C GLY A 42 -60.41 -24.17 -58.62
N ARG A 43 -61.12 -25.12 -58.00
CA ARG A 43 -60.90 -25.51 -56.59
C ARG A 43 -59.50 -26.13 -56.47
N ILE A 44 -58.50 -25.29 -56.24
CA ILE A 44 -57.21 -25.73 -55.71
C ILE A 44 -57.44 -25.93 -54.21
N SER A 45 -57.32 -27.18 -53.78
CA SER A 45 -57.27 -27.55 -52.37
C SER A 45 -56.17 -26.72 -51.71
N THR A 46 -56.56 -25.79 -50.84
CA THR A 46 -55.71 -25.00 -49.96
C THR A 46 -55.05 -25.93 -48.94
N ALA A 47 -54.10 -26.74 -49.41
CA ALA A 47 -53.11 -27.33 -48.54
C ALA A 47 -52.33 -26.15 -47.95
N HIS A 48 -52.51 -25.92 -46.65
CA HIS A 48 -51.70 -25.02 -45.85
C HIS A 48 -50.23 -25.31 -46.17
N LEU A 49 -49.59 -24.46 -46.99
CA LEU A 49 -48.14 -24.39 -47.07
C LEU A 49 -47.69 -23.91 -45.71
N VAL A 50 -47.44 -24.87 -44.81
CA VAL A 50 -46.60 -24.65 -43.63
C VAL A 50 -45.26 -24.27 -44.21
N LEU A 51 -45.04 -22.96 -44.39
CA LEU A 51 -43.74 -22.41 -44.71
C LEU A 51 -42.82 -22.89 -43.59
N ALA A 52 -41.99 -23.87 -43.91
CA ALA A 52 -40.98 -24.37 -43.00
C ALA A 52 -40.23 -23.17 -42.44
N SER A 53 -40.13 -23.10 -41.11
CA SER A 53 -39.40 -22.00 -40.47
C SER A 53 -37.98 -21.98 -41.04
N PRO A 54 -37.45 -20.80 -41.43
CA PRO A 54 -36.10 -20.73 -41.99
C PRO A 54 -35.10 -21.29 -40.97
N GLU A 55 -34.30 -22.26 -41.40
CA GLU A 55 -33.24 -22.86 -40.60
C GLU A 55 -31.94 -22.11 -40.87
N LEU A 56 -31.35 -21.52 -39.83
CA LEU A 56 -30.05 -20.86 -39.88
C LEU A 56 -28.98 -21.83 -39.35
N LEU A 57 -28.06 -22.26 -40.21
CA LEU A 57 -26.93 -23.10 -39.82
C LEU A 57 -25.72 -22.21 -39.54
N ILE A 58 -25.22 -22.25 -38.30
CA ILE A 58 -24.06 -21.48 -37.85
C ILE A 58 -22.94 -22.47 -37.55
N PRO A 59 -21.79 -22.39 -38.24
CA PRO A 59 -20.64 -23.21 -37.89
C PRO A 59 -20.06 -22.71 -36.55
N LEU A 60 -19.86 -23.64 -35.62
CA LEU A 60 -19.24 -23.38 -34.32
C LEU A 60 -17.92 -24.14 -34.22
N GLY A 61 -16.94 -23.55 -33.53
CA GLY A 61 -15.64 -24.17 -33.30
C GLY A 61 -15.69 -25.26 -32.23
N SER A 62 -16.64 -25.19 -31.30
CA SER A 62 -16.84 -26.23 -30.29
C SER A 62 -18.27 -26.23 -29.72
N ALA A 63 -18.63 -27.32 -29.04
CA ALA A 63 -19.92 -27.42 -28.33
C ALA A 63 -20.06 -26.40 -27.17
N ALA A 64 -18.95 -25.91 -26.62
CA ALA A 64 -18.96 -24.92 -25.54
C ALA A 64 -19.48 -23.55 -26.01
N GLU A 65 -19.37 -23.24 -27.31
CA GLU A 65 -19.82 -21.95 -27.85
C GLU A 65 -21.34 -21.88 -28.00
N VAL A 66 -22.05 -23.01 -27.96
CA VAL A 66 -23.49 -23.10 -28.26
C VAL A 66 -24.33 -22.18 -27.35
N SER A 67 -24.03 -22.12 -26.06
CA SER A 67 -24.75 -21.25 -25.11
C SER A 67 -24.54 -19.78 -25.46
N SER A 68 -23.30 -19.38 -25.72
CA SER A 68 -22.91 -18.00 -25.97
C SER A 68 -23.39 -17.52 -27.35
N THR A 69 -23.36 -18.38 -28.37
CA THR A 69 -23.98 -18.13 -29.67
C THR A 69 -25.49 -17.98 -29.56
N ARG A 70 -26.15 -18.86 -28.80
CA ARG A 70 -27.60 -18.77 -28.57
C ARG A 70 -27.97 -17.45 -27.89
N ALA A 71 -27.22 -17.03 -26.87
CA ALA A 71 -27.42 -15.77 -26.18
C ALA A 71 -27.18 -14.56 -27.10
N ALA A 72 -26.18 -14.61 -27.99
CA ALA A 72 -25.96 -13.57 -29.00
C ALA A 72 -27.12 -13.46 -30.00
N ILE A 73 -27.64 -14.59 -30.49
CA ILE A 73 -28.83 -14.62 -31.35
C ILE A 73 -30.04 -14.09 -30.59
N GLN A 74 -30.23 -14.51 -29.33
CA GLN A 74 -31.32 -14.01 -28.49
C GLN A 74 -31.25 -12.49 -28.35
N PHE A 75 -30.06 -11.90 -28.14
CA PHE A 75 -29.87 -10.45 -28.14
C PHE A 75 -30.35 -9.80 -29.44
N ALA A 76 -30.12 -10.42 -30.61
CA ALA A 76 -30.62 -9.87 -31.88
C ALA A 76 -32.16 -9.75 -31.93
N TYR A 77 -32.87 -10.62 -31.19
CA TYR A 77 -34.33 -10.58 -31.09
C TYR A 77 -34.85 -9.71 -29.92
N THR A 78 -34.14 -9.70 -28.79
CA THR A 78 -34.64 -9.09 -27.53
C THR A 78 -33.99 -7.76 -27.19
N GLY A 79 -32.81 -7.46 -27.75
CA GLY A 79 -31.96 -6.35 -27.34
C GLY A 79 -31.32 -6.53 -25.95
N GLN A 80 -31.41 -7.72 -25.34
CA GLN A 80 -30.90 -7.99 -23.99
C GLN A 80 -29.87 -9.12 -24.00
N VAL A 81 -28.74 -8.90 -23.32
CA VAL A 81 -27.65 -9.87 -23.18
C VAL A 81 -27.96 -10.80 -22.01
N ALA A 82 -28.08 -12.10 -22.28
CA ALA A 82 -28.31 -13.13 -21.27
C ALA A 82 -26.97 -13.74 -20.83
N ALA A 83 -26.31 -13.12 -19.84
CA ALA A 83 -25.09 -13.62 -19.22
C ALA A 83 -25.12 -13.32 -17.71
N GLY A 84 -24.69 -14.28 -16.88
CA GLY A 84 -24.65 -14.18 -15.42
C GLY A 84 -23.26 -13.90 -14.86
N SER A 85 -22.21 -13.95 -15.69
CA SER A 85 -20.82 -13.76 -15.29
C SER A 85 -20.05 -12.91 -16.32
N VAL A 86 -18.86 -12.43 -15.93
CA VAL A 86 -18.02 -11.63 -16.84
C VAL A 86 -17.53 -12.51 -18.00
N ARG A 87 -17.15 -13.76 -17.72
CA ARG A 87 -16.74 -14.72 -18.75
C ARG A 87 -17.84 -14.96 -19.77
N GLU A 88 -19.06 -15.27 -19.33
CA GLU A 88 -20.19 -15.50 -20.23
C GLU A 88 -20.46 -14.28 -21.10
N ALA A 89 -20.41 -13.07 -20.53
CA ALA A 89 -20.60 -11.84 -21.29
C ALA A 89 -19.50 -11.62 -22.35
N LEU A 90 -18.25 -11.96 -22.07
CA LEU A 90 -17.15 -11.91 -23.03
C LEU A 90 -17.31 -12.95 -24.16
N GLU A 91 -17.79 -14.16 -23.84
CA GLU A 91 -18.07 -15.17 -24.86
C GLU A 91 -19.23 -14.74 -25.77
N VAL A 92 -20.31 -14.19 -25.21
CA VAL A 92 -21.43 -13.65 -25.98
C VAL A 92 -20.96 -12.49 -26.86
N ARG A 93 -20.10 -11.61 -26.32
CA ARG A 93 -19.47 -10.52 -27.08
C ARG A 93 -18.69 -11.06 -28.29
N ARG A 94 -17.86 -12.09 -28.09
CA ARG A 94 -17.08 -12.73 -29.16
C ARG A 94 -17.98 -13.31 -30.24
N GLN A 95 -19.02 -14.06 -29.84
CA GLN A 95 -19.98 -14.66 -30.77
C GLN A 95 -20.82 -13.60 -31.50
N GLY A 96 -21.22 -12.54 -30.82
CA GLY A 96 -21.91 -11.39 -31.43
C GLY A 96 -21.06 -10.68 -32.48
N GLY A 97 -19.74 -10.55 -32.23
CA GLY A 97 -18.79 -10.04 -33.21
C GLY A 97 -18.63 -10.96 -34.43
N TYR A 98 -18.48 -12.26 -34.19
CA TYR A 98 -18.40 -13.27 -35.26
C TYR A 98 -19.64 -13.26 -36.17
N LEU A 99 -20.83 -13.20 -35.57
CA LEU A 99 -22.11 -13.13 -36.27
C LEU A 99 -22.46 -11.74 -36.81
N GLN A 100 -21.61 -10.73 -36.55
CA GLN A 100 -21.83 -9.33 -36.93
C GLN A 100 -23.17 -8.74 -36.41
N ILE A 101 -23.60 -9.14 -35.22
CA ILE A 101 -24.82 -8.64 -34.59
C ILE A 101 -24.56 -7.24 -34.05
N HIS A 102 -25.08 -6.24 -34.75
CA HIS A 102 -24.87 -4.84 -34.43
C HIS A 102 -25.33 -4.50 -33.00
N GLY A 103 -24.48 -3.79 -32.24
CA GLY A 103 -24.77 -3.36 -30.88
C GLY A 103 -24.58 -4.44 -29.79
N CYS A 104 -24.40 -5.72 -30.17
CA CYS A 104 -24.21 -6.80 -29.20
C CYS A 104 -22.95 -6.59 -28.35
N ALA A 105 -21.83 -6.21 -28.97
CA ALA A 105 -20.58 -5.99 -28.26
C ALA A 105 -20.69 -4.87 -27.21
N ALA A 106 -21.24 -3.70 -27.59
CA ALA A 106 -21.44 -2.59 -26.67
C ALA A 106 -22.39 -2.95 -25.51
N ALA A 107 -23.46 -3.71 -25.77
CA ALA A 107 -24.37 -4.17 -24.73
C ALA A 107 -23.70 -5.16 -23.76
N CYS A 108 -22.81 -6.03 -24.25
CA CYS A 108 -22.00 -6.91 -23.40
C CYS A 108 -21.01 -6.10 -22.56
N ASP A 109 -20.36 -5.09 -23.14
CA ASP A 109 -19.42 -4.20 -22.44
C ASP A 109 -20.12 -3.46 -21.28
N GLU A 110 -21.33 -2.95 -21.49
CA GLU A 110 -22.16 -2.35 -20.42
C GLU A 110 -22.54 -3.35 -19.32
N LEU A 111 -22.88 -4.59 -19.69
CA LEU A 111 -23.18 -5.64 -18.73
C LEU A 111 -21.94 -5.98 -17.89
N ILE A 112 -20.77 -6.12 -18.51
CA ILE A 112 -19.51 -6.40 -17.80
C ILE A 112 -19.20 -5.28 -16.80
N LYS A 113 -19.33 -4.00 -17.20
CA LYS A 113 -19.17 -2.87 -16.28
C LYS A 113 -20.11 -2.97 -15.07
N ARG A 114 -21.37 -3.34 -15.31
CA ARG A 114 -22.35 -3.51 -14.23
C ARG A 114 -21.95 -4.64 -13.28
N LEU A 115 -21.58 -5.80 -13.81
CA LEU A 115 -21.14 -6.95 -12.99
C LEU A 115 -19.92 -6.61 -12.14
N ILE A 116 -18.93 -5.91 -12.70
CA ILE A 116 -17.75 -5.45 -11.96
C ILE A 116 -18.15 -4.52 -10.80
N LYS A 117 -19.02 -3.55 -11.06
CA LYS A 117 -19.50 -2.59 -10.04
C LYS A 117 -20.32 -3.26 -8.94
N GLU A 118 -21.24 -4.15 -9.31
CA GLU A 118 -22.09 -4.87 -8.35
C GLU A 118 -21.26 -5.70 -7.37
N VAL A 119 -20.24 -6.42 -7.86
CA VAL A 119 -19.33 -7.18 -7.01
C VAL A 119 -18.51 -6.27 -6.08
N ALA A 120 -18.02 -5.13 -6.60
CA ALA A 120 -17.29 -4.16 -5.80
C ALA A 120 -18.17 -3.53 -4.70
N GLU A 121 -19.42 -3.21 -5.00
CA GLU A 121 -20.38 -2.66 -4.03
C GLU A 121 -20.80 -3.69 -2.97
N GLN A 122 -21.03 -4.94 -3.37
CA GLN A 122 -21.27 -6.03 -2.43
C GLN A 122 -20.11 -6.21 -1.45
N ALA A 123 -18.87 -6.10 -1.93
CA ALA A 123 -17.69 -6.17 -1.06
C ALA A 123 -17.60 -5.00 -0.08
N ARG A 124 -17.93 -3.77 -0.50
CA ARG A 124 -17.96 -2.59 0.36
C ARG A 124 -19.05 -2.69 1.44
N THR A 125 -20.25 -3.12 1.05
CA THR A 125 -21.38 -3.27 1.99
C THR A 125 -21.11 -4.37 3.02
N LEU A 126 -20.49 -5.48 2.62
CA LEU A 126 -20.07 -6.54 3.56
C LEU A 126 -19.01 -6.03 4.54
N LYS A 127 -18.02 -5.27 4.07
CA LYS A 127 -16.98 -4.66 4.93
C LYS A 127 -17.61 -3.75 5.99
N TYR A 128 -18.53 -2.87 5.58
CA TYR A 128 -19.20 -1.97 6.52
C TYR A 128 -20.02 -2.73 7.57
N ARG A 129 -20.76 -3.77 7.15
CA ARG A 129 -21.53 -4.62 8.05
C ARG A 129 -20.64 -5.30 9.09
N ASN A 130 -19.52 -5.87 8.66
CA ASN A 130 -18.57 -6.54 9.55
C ASN A 130 -17.90 -5.56 10.52
N CYS A 131 -17.53 -4.36 10.06
CA CYS A 131 -17.00 -3.32 10.94
C CYS A 131 -18.03 -2.86 11.98
N MET A 132 -19.30 -2.71 11.58
CA MET A 132 -20.38 -2.35 12.51
C MET A 132 -20.67 -3.45 13.52
N GLU A 133 -20.58 -4.72 13.12
CA GLU A 133 -20.76 -5.87 14.02
C GLU A 133 -19.59 -6.02 15.00
N ALA A 134 -18.35 -5.80 14.53
CA ALA A 134 -17.16 -5.71 15.39
C ALA A 134 -17.25 -4.54 16.38
N ALA A 135 -17.71 -3.36 15.94
CA ALA A 135 -17.91 -2.22 16.83
C ALA A 135 -19.01 -2.47 17.89
N ARG A 136 -20.09 -3.17 17.51
CA ARG A 136 -21.16 -3.55 18.45
C ARG A 136 -20.71 -4.56 19.50
N THR A 137 -19.84 -5.50 19.12
CA THR A 137 -19.28 -6.51 20.04
C THR A 137 -18.15 -5.94 20.90
N ALA A 138 -17.43 -4.91 20.44
CA ALA A 138 -16.39 -4.22 21.18
C ALA A 138 -16.89 -3.18 22.20
N LEU A 139 -18.17 -2.80 22.18
CA LEU A 139 -18.74 -1.96 23.23
C LEU A 139 -19.01 -2.80 24.48
N PRO A 140 -18.30 -2.57 25.61
CA PRO A 140 -18.61 -3.26 26.84
C PRO A 140 -20.01 -2.88 27.29
N VAL A 141 -20.77 -3.87 27.77
CA VAL A 141 -22.05 -3.68 28.44
C VAL A 141 -21.82 -2.86 29.72
N PHE A 142 -21.71 -1.54 29.59
CA PHE A 142 -22.02 -0.61 30.66
C PHE A 142 -23.54 -0.51 30.76
N GLN A 143 -24.18 -1.60 31.20
CA GLN A 143 -25.53 -1.51 31.75
C GLN A 143 -25.44 -0.75 33.06
N LEU A 144 -25.67 0.56 32.96
CA LEU A 144 -26.38 1.42 33.89
C LEU A 144 -26.89 0.69 35.16
N ALA A 145 -26.04 0.59 36.18
CA ALA A 145 -26.51 0.59 37.55
C ALA A 145 -26.98 2.02 37.87
N VAL A 146 -28.17 2.38 37.40
CA VAL A 146 -28.91 3.51 37.99
C VAL A 146 -29.42 3.00 39.32
N SER A 147 -28.63 3.26 40.37
CA SER A 147 -29.08 3.14 41.76
C SER A 147 -30.34 3.96 41.95
N ARG A 148 -31.46 3.25 42.00
CA ARG A 148 -32.74 3.78 42.44
C ARG A 148 -32.71 3.73 43.97
N ASP A 149 -32.26 4.83 44.56
CA ASP A 149 -32.24 4.99 46.01
C ASP A 149 -33.68 5.02 46.52
N GLY A 150 -34.04 4.03 47.34
CA GLY A 150 -35.41 3.77 47.73
C GLY A 150 -35.55 2.70 48.81
N GLY A 151 -35.13 3.02 50.04
CA GLY A 151 -35.90 2.69 51.24
C GLY A 151 -35.78 1.29 51.89
N ARG A 152 -35.25 1.33 53.13
CA ARG A 152 -35.76 0.70 54.38
C ARG A 152 -35.65 -0.82 54.62
N GLN A 153 -35.05 -1.09 55.80
CA GLN A 153 -35.24 -2.22 56.76
C GLN A 153 -34.76 -3.60 56.28
N GLY A 154 -34.04 -4.43 57.04
CA GLY A 154 -33.61 -4.48 58.43
C GLY A 154 -33.24 -5.94 58.75
N GLY A 155 -32.37 -6.18 59.75
CA GLY A 155 -32.07 -7.51 60.32
C GLY A 155 -31.13 -8.38 59.47
N GLY A 156 -30.04 -8.96 59.98
CA GLY A 156 -29.86 -9.61 61.26
C GLY A 156 -29.93 -11.13 61.03
N GLY A 157 -28.78 -11.82 60.97
CA GLY A 157 -28.78 -13.26 60.78
C GLY A 157 -27.43 -13.85 60.42
N SER A 158 -26.63 -14.11 61.45
CA SER A 158 -25.49 -15.04 61.40
C SER A 158 -26.00 -16.47 61.23
N PHE A 159 -25.42 -17.28 60.34
CA PHE A 159 -25.42 -18.74 60.52
C PHE A 159 -24.23 -19.42 59.82
N VAL A 160 -23.56 -20.24 60.62
CA VAL A 160 -22.49 -21.19 60.28
C VAL A 160 -23.15 -22.47 59.75
N GLY A 161 -22.59 -23.10 58.72
CA GLY A 161 -23.14 -24.38 58.25
C GLY A 161 -22.27 -25.08 57.20
N SER A 162 -21.46 -26.01 57.66
CA SER A 162 -20.74 -27.03 56.87
C SER A 162 -21.68 -27.96 56.10
N GLY A 163 -21.14 -28.52 55.01
CA GLY A 163 -21.33 -29.93 54.63
C GLY A 163 -22.30 -30.21 53.50
N ASN A 164 -21.77 -30.54 52.33
CA ASN A 164 -21.82 -31.88 51.70
C ASN A 164 -21.68 -31.81 50.17
N SER A 165 -20.81 -32.69 49.66
CA SER A 165 -20.79 -33.13 48.26
C SER A 165 -22.13 -33.79 47.88
N PRO A 166 -22.48 -33.86 46.59
CA PRO A 166 -22.07 -35.05 45.85
C PRO A 166 -21.62 -34.79 44.40
N SER A 167 -20.78 -35.72 43.98
CA SER A 167 -20.44 -36.10 42.62
C SER A 167 -21.66 -36.09 41.71
N GLY A 168 -21.60 -35.30 40.64
CA GLY A 168 -22.59 -35.23 39.57
C GLY A 168 -21.88 -34.85 38.28
N SER A 169 -21.35 -35.88 37.63
CA SER A 169 -20.94 -35.87 36.23
C SER A 169 -22.14 -35.50 35.35
N ASP A 170 -22.08 -34.37 34.66
CA ASP A 170 -22.85 -34.16 33.45
C ASP A 170 -22.05 -33.31 32.45
N ASN A 171 -21.70 -33.99 31.36
CA ASN A 171 -21.24 -33.43 30.11
C ASN A 171 -22.26 -32.40 29.61
N SER A 172 -21.90 -31.13 29.63
CA SER A 172 -22.53 -30.12 28.80
C SER A 172 -21.42 -29.32 28.15
N SER A 173 -20.88 -29.89 27.07
CA SER A 173 -20.07 -29.18 26.10
C SER A 173 -20.90 -28.02 25.55
N VAL A 174 -20.78 -26.85 26.17
CA VAL A 174 -21.12 -25.59 25.52
C VAL A 174 -20.11 -25.49 24.38
N GLY A 175 -20.56 -25.92 23.19
CA GLY A 175 -19.82 -25.80 21.96
C GLY A 175 -19.45 -24.35 21.78
N GLY A 176 -18.19 -24.02 22.09
CA GLY A 176 -17.52 -22.87 21.54
C GLY A 176 -17.58 -23.04 20.04
N GLY A 177 -18.60 -22.43 19.43
CA GLY A 177 -18.75 -22.30 17.99
C GLY A 177 -17.59 -21.47 17.50
N GLY A 178 -16.44 -22.13 17.32
CA GLY A 178 -15.28 -21.59 16.68
C GLY A 178 -15.72 -21.12 15.30
N CYS A 179 -15.84 -19.82 15.16
CA CYS A 179 -15.98 -19.12 13.90
C CYS A 179 -14.68 -19.25 13.09
N ASN A 180 -14.28 -20.49 12.78
CA ASN A 180 -13.38 -20.83 11.69
C ASN A 180 -14.14 -20.73 10.36
N GLY A 181 -14.99 -19.71 10.22
CA GLY A 181 -15.47 -19.25 8.94
C GLY A 181 -14.21 -18.84 8.19
N ARG A 182 -13.75 -19.73 7.31
CA ARG A 182 -12.68 -19.50 6.35
C ARG A 182 -13.08 -18.26 5.56
N TRP A 183 -12.64 -17.10 6.03
CA TRP A 183 -12.81 -15.84 5.34
C TRP A 183 -12.23 -16.06 3.96
N SER A 184 -13.08 -16.21 2.94
CA SER A 184 -12.64 -16.23 1.56
C SER A 184 -12.05 -14.85 1.30
N PHE A 185 -10.75 -14.70 1.52
CA PHE A 185 -9.95 -13.49 1.33
C PHE A 185 -10.02 -12.94 -0.12
N HIS A 186 -10.73 -13.64 -1.01
CA HIS A 186 -10.89 -13.35 -2.43
C HIS A 186 -12.12 -12.50 -2.81
N ALA A 187 -13.06 -12.23 -1.89
CA ALA A 187 -14.36 -11.65 -2.25
C ALA A 187 -14.34 -10.28 -2.99
N PRO A 188 -13.44 -9.31 -2.71
CA PRO A 188 -13.65 -7.94 -3.22
C PRO A 188 -13.36 -7.71 -4.70
N LEU A 189 -12.61 -8.59 -5.33
CA LEU A 189 -12.09 -8.40 -6.69
C LEU A 189 -12.64 -9.41 -7.68
N GLY A 190 -13.71 -10.15 -7.33
CA GLY A 190 -14.21 -11.28 -8.12
C GLY A 190 -14.42 -10.96 -9.60
N GLY A 191 -15.19 -9.91 -9.91
CA GLY A 191 -15.49 -9.54 -11.31
C GLY A 191 -14.26 -9.04 -12.09
N VAL A 192 -13.39 -8.25 -11.47
CA VAL A 192 -12.16 -7.75 -12.14
C VAL A 192 -11.15 -8.88 -12.33
N ARG A 193 -11.04 -9.77 -11.34
CA ARG A 193 -10.18 -10.95 -11.43
C ARG A 193 -10.67 -11.88 -12.54
N GLU A 194 -11.97 -12.14 -12.62
CA GLU A 194 -12.57 -12.94 -13.69
C GLU A 194 -12.31 -12.29 -15.06
N LEU A 195 -12.46 -10.96 -15.18
CA LEU A 195 -12.13 -10.21 -16.40
C LEU A 195 -10.67 -10.46 -16.84
N CYS A 196 -9.73 -10.40 -15.90
CA CYS A 196 -8.30 -10.58 -16.14
C CYS A 196 -7.93 -12.04 -16.46
N GLU A 197 -8.57 -13.00 -15.78
CA GLU A 197 -8.42 -14.43 -16.07
C GLU A 197 -8.98 -14.82 -17.46
N CYS A 198 -9.84 -13.98 -18.03
CA CYS A 198 -10.42 -14.15 -19.36
C CYS A 198 -9.73 -13.28 -20.43
N GLN A 199 -8.45 -12.93 -20.26
CA GLN A 199 -7.70 -12.09 -21.21
C GLN A 199 -7.73 -12.64 -22.64
N GLU A 200 -7.74 -13.96 -22.82
CA GLU A 200 -7.83 -14.63 -24.14
C GLU A 200 -9.14 -14.36 -24.89
N LEU A 201 -10.19 -13.91 -24.18
CA LEU A 201 -11.49 -13.57 -24.77
C LEU A 201 -11.62 -12.08 -25.09
N TRP A 202 -10.61 -11.27 -24.76
CA TRP A 202 -10.61 -9.86 -25.07
C TRP A 202 -10.51 -9.66 -26.58
N PRO A 203 -11.09 -8.59 -27.14
CA PRO A 203 -10.83 -8.24 -28.53
C PRO A 203 -9.34 -7.91 -28.73
N ASP A 204 -8.80 -8.27 -29.90
CA ASP A 204 -7.38 -8.05 -30.24
C ASP A 204 -6.94 -6.59 -29.99
N ASP A 205 -7.81 -5.63 -30.34
CA ASP A 205 -7.61 -4.19 -30.12
C ASP A 205 -8.40 -3.67 -28.91
N ALA A 206 -8.38 -4.39 -27.79
CA ALA A 206 -9.09 -4.04 -26.55
C ALA A 206 -8.99 -2.58 -26.12
N ARG A 207 -7.82 -1.95 -26.31
CA ARG A 207 -7.61 -0.55 -25.95
C ARG A 207 -8.07 0.44 -27.02
N ALA A 208 -8.13 0.03 -28.29
CA ALA A 208 -8.57 0.91 -29.37
C ALA A 208 -10.10 0.93 -29.49
N GLN A 209 -10.77 -0.17 -29.11
CA GLN A 209 -12.22 -0.24 -29.08
C GLN A 209 -12.77 0.55 -27.89
N ALA A 210 -13.32 1.74 -28.17
CA ALA A 210 -13.79 2.67 -27.13
C ALA A 210 -14.70 2.03 -26.07
N SER A 211 -15.67 1.18 -26.46
CA SER A 211 -16.58 0.54 -25.51
C SER A 211 -15.88 -0.43 -24.56
N PHE A 212 -14.86 -1.14 -25.03
CA PHE A 212 -14.09 -2.07 -24.19
C PHE A 212 -13.01 -1.33 -23.39
N ALA A 213 -12.44 -0.25 -23.92
CA ALA A 213 -11.58 0.65 -23.16
C ALA A 213 -12.31 1.22 -21.92
N ASP A 214 -13.60 1.52 -22.02
CA ASP A 214 -14.43 1.92 -20.87
C ASP A 214 -14.59 0.79 -19.83
N VAL A 215 -14.63 -0.48 -20.27
CA VAL A 215 -14.65 -1.65 -19.36
C VAL A 215 -13.33 -1.73 -18.59
N LEU A 216 -12.21 -1.57 -19.29
CA LEU A 216 -10.87 -1.60 -18.68
C LEU A 216 -10.67 -0.44 -17.71
N THR A 217 -11.11 0.78 -18.07
CA THR A 217 -11.11 1.95 -17.17
C THR A 217 -11.95 1.66 -15.93
N CYS A 218 -13.19 1.18 -16.09
CA CYS A 218 -14.06 0.81 -14.98
C CYS A 218 -13.43 -0.25 -14.05
N ALA A 219 -12.73 -1.25 -14.62
CA ALA A 219 -12.01 -2.25 -13.86
C ALA A 219 -10.84 -1.65 -13.07
N GLY A 220 -10.06 -0.76 -13.71
CA GLY A 220 -8.99 0.02 -13.08
C GLY A 220 -9.49 0.85 -11.91
N ASP A 221 -10.60 1.56 -12.06
CA ASP A 221 -11.19 2.40 -11.00
C ASP A 221 -11.71 1.56 -9.83
N CYS A 222 -12.26 0.37 -10.12
CA CYS A 222 -12.65 -0.59 -9.08
C CYS A 222 -11.45 -1.12 -8.31
N LEU A 223 -10.33 -1.40 -8.99
CA LEU A 223 -9.06 -1.79 -8.35
C LEU A 223 -8.50 -0.64 -7.52
N ALA A 224 -8.40 0.56 -8.08
CA ALA A 224 -7.93 1.76 -7.39
C ALA A 224 -8.76 2.02 -6.13
N SER A 225 -10.08 1.92 -6.21
CA SER A 225 -10.95 2.07 -5.04
C SER A 225 -10.78 0.94 -4.01
N HIS A 226 -10.46 -0.29 -4.45
CA HIS A 226 -10.21 -1.40 -3.53
C HIS A 226 -8.92 -1.21 -2.73
N PHE A 227 -7.84 -0.82 -3.41
CA PHE A 227 -6.52 -0.62 -2.81
C PHE A 227 -6.38 0.75 -2.12
N GLY A 228 -7.16 1.74 -2.54
CA GLY A 228 -7.18 3.09 -1.99
C GLY A 228 -5.99 3.91 -2.48
N SER A 229 -4.84 3.73 -1.86
CA SER A 229 -3.61 4.45 -2.22
C SER A 229 -2.39 3.55 -2.23
N THR A 230 -1.36 3.94 -2.99
CA THR A 230 -0.06 3.24 -3.02
C THR A 230 0.53 3.06 -1.63
N LEU A 231 0.53 4.11 -0.81
CA LEU A 231 1.00 4.06 0.58
C LEU A 231 0.16 3.13 1.47
N ALA A 232 -1.16 3.06 1.27
CA ALA A 232 -2.00 2.13 2.01
C ALA A 232 -1.64 0.68 1.66
N VAL A 233 -1.33 0.40 0.39
CA VAL A 233 -0.90 -0.95 -0.04
C VAL A 233 0.46 -1.31 0.52
N LEU A 234 1.45 -0.41 0.43
CA LEU A 234 2.81 -0.66 0.92
C LEU A 234 2.86 -0.86 2.44
N ASN A 235 2.08 -0.10 3.20
CA ASN A 235 2.08 -0.17 4.67
C ASN A 235 1.08 -1.18 5.26
N SER A 236 0.29 -1.86 4.44
CA SER A 236 -0.66 -2.89 4.89
C SER A 236 -0.27 -4.26 4.33
N PRO A 237 0.25 -5.19 5.14
CA PRO A 237 0.62 -6.53 4.70
C PRO A 237 -0.54 -7.29 4.04
N LEU A 238 -1.78 -7.03 4.49
CA LEU A 238 -2.96 -7.63 3.88
C LEU A 238 -3.20 -7.13 2.45
N LEU A 239 -3.11 -5.80 2.24
CA LEU A 239 -3.26 -5.22 0.91
C LEU A 239 -2.07 -5.56 0.03
N ASN A 240 -0.86 -5.54 0.57
CA ASN A 240 0.37 -5.96 -0.10
C ASN A 240 0.25 -7.41 -0.58
N LYS A 241 -0.12 -8.36 0.30
CA LYS A 241 -0.34 -9.76 -0.08
C LYS A 241 -1.38 -9.91 -1.20
N ARG A 242 -2.44 -9.09 -1.19
CA ARG A 242 -3.44 -9.08 -2.27
C ARG A 242 -2.88 -8.52 -3.57
N LEU A 243 -2.13 -7.43 -3.52
CA LEU A 243 -1.42 -6.87 -4.67
C LEU A 243 -0.48 -7.91 -5.29
N LEU A 244 0.33 -8.58 -4.47
CA LEU A 244 1.27 -9.62 -4.92
C LEU A 244 0.57 -10.82 -5.57
N SER A 245 -0.70 -11.05 -5.26
CA SER A 245 -1.53 -12.10 -5.89
C SER A 245 -2.20 -11.67 -7.20
N LEU A 246 -2.10 -10.40 -7.60
CA LEU A 246 -2.68 -9.91 -8.85
C LEU A 246 -1.91 -10.45 -10.05
N PRO A 247 -2.60 -10.87 -11.13
CA PRO A 247 -1.96 -11.11 -12.41
C PRO A 247 -1.43 -9.80 -13.01
N ALA A 248 -0.43 -9.89 -13.88
CA ALA A 248 0.24 -8.73 -14.49
C ALA A 248 -0.76 -7.75 -15.12
N ILE A 249 -1.76 -8.26 -15.85
CA ILE A 249 -2.77 -7.43 -16.49
C ILE A 249 -3.64 -6.64 -15.49
N ALA A 250 -3.98 -7.23 -14.34
CA ALA A 250 -4.74 -6.53 -13.31
C ALA A 250 -3.90 -5.42 -12.65
N LEU A 251 -2.62 -5.70 -12.41
CA LEU A 251 -1.69 -4.68 -11.93
C LEU A 251 -1.54 -3.55 -12.96
N GLU A 252 -1.46 -3.87 -14.25
CA GLU A 252 -1.40 -2.88 -15.31
C GLU A 252 -2.64 -1.97 -15.30
N LEU A 253 -3.84 -2.54 -15.17
CA LEU A 253 -5.09 -1.77 -15.05
C LEU A 253 -5.11 -0.87 -13.80
N LEU A 254 -4.64 -1.37 -12.65
CA LEU A 254 -4.51 -0.59 -11.42
C LEU A 254 -3.55 0.59 -11.62
N LEU A 255 -2.37 0.34 -12.20
CA LEU A 255 -1.35 1.36 -12.44
C LEU A 255 -1.74 2.33 -13.56
N CYS A 256 -2.59 1.94 -14.51
CA CYS A 256 -3.13 2.85 -15.52
C CYS A 256 -4.24 3.77 -14.98
N SER A 257 -4.96 3.38 -13.92
CA SER A 257 -6.07 4.19 -13.38
C SER A 257 -5.60 5.54 -12.84
N ASP A 258 -6.24 6.60 -13.30
CA ASP A 258 -6.02 7.96 -12.80
C ASP A 258 -6.52 8.14 -11.36
N ASP A 259 -7.37 7.25 -10.85
CA ASP A 259 -7.95 7.33 -9.50
C ASP A 259 -7.08 6.69 -8.43
N LEU A 260 -5.99 6.01 -8.80
CA LEU A 260 -5.04 5.46 -7.84
C LEU A 260 -4.32 6.60 -7.11
N ALA A 261 -4.71 6.82 -5.86
CA ALA A 261 -4.11 7.88 -5.06
C ALA A 261 -2.65 7.52 -4.70
N THR A 262 -1.76 8.49 -4.83
CA THR A 262 -0.34 8.34 -4.50
C THR A 262 0.18 9.66 -3.94
N ASP A 263 1.30 9.63 -3.24
CA ASP A 263 2.05 10.81 -2.85
C ASP A 263 2.92 11.33 -4.03
N CYS A 264 3.61 10.43 -4.71
CA CYS A 264 4.23 10.70 -6.01
C CYS A 264 4.41 9.39 -6.80
N GLU A 265 4.94 9.46 -8.02
CA GLU A 265 5.17 8.26 -8.82
C GLU A 265 6.33 7.40 -8.29
N SER A 266 7.16 7.91 -7.38
CA SER A 266 8.21 7.08 -6.76
C SER A 266 7.60 5.95 -5.92
N SER A 267 6.49 6.18 -5.23
CA SER A 267 5.76 5.13 -4.51
C SER A 267 5.07 4.15 -5.46
N VAL A 268 4.66 4.60 -6.65
CA VAL A 268 4.14 3.72 -7.71
C VAL A 268 5.26 2.82 -8.24
N LEU A 269 6.45 3.37 -8.47
CA LEU A 269 7.63 2.62 -8.88
C LEU A 269 8.06 1.60 -7.81
N LEU A 270 8.03 1.99 -6.53
CA LEU A 270 8.27 1.06 -5.41
C LEU A 270 7.21 -0.05 -5.36
N LEU A 271 5.94 0.28 -5.53
CA LEU A 271 4.84 -0.70 -5.58
C LEU A 271 5.09 -1.73 -6.68
N LEU A 272 5.51 -1.26 -7.85
CA LEU A 272 5.87 -2.12 -8.99
C LEU A 272 7.12 -2.96 -8.68
N ALA A 273 8.18 -2.37 -8.12
CA ALA A 273 9.39 -3.09 -7.73
C ALA A 273 9.08 -4.21 -6.71
N THR A 274 8.21 -3.92 -5.73
CA THR A 274 7.75 -4.89 -4.72
C THR A 274 7.04 -6.06 -5.38
N TRP A 275 6.16 -5.78 -6.36
CA TRP A 275 5.47 -6.83 -7.09
C TRP A 275 6.41 -7.64 -8.00
N MET A 276 7.35 -6.96 -8.67
CA MET A 276 8.34 -7.58 -9.54
C MET A 276 9.24 -8.54 -8.76
N ARG A 277 9.70 -8.16 -7.57
CA ARG A 277 10.51 -9.04 -6.72
C ARG A 277 9.88 -10.43 -6.50
N GLU A 278 8.56 -10.49 -6.34
CA GLU A 278 7.83 -11.74 -6.05
C GLU A 278 7.31 -12.46 -7.31
N ASN A 279 7.10 -11.72 -8.41
CA ASN A 279 6.44 -12.25 -9.62
C ASN A 279 7.34 -12.22 -10.87
N PHE A 280 8.62 -11.87 -10.74
CA PHE A 280 9.55 -11.79 -11.87
C PHE A 280 9.53 -13.07 -12.71
N HIS A 281 9.73 -14.22 -12.08
CA HIS A 281 9.78 -15.54 -12.72
C HIS A 281 8.43 -15.99 -13.33
N LYS A 282 7.31 -15.35 -12.97
CA LYS A 282 5.97 -15.69 -13.49
C LYS A 282 5.55 -14.80 -14.66
N THR A 283 6.34 -13.78 -14.96
CA THR A 283 6.04 -12.80 -16.01
C THR A 283 7.00 -12.97 -17.17
N ASN A 284 6.47 -12.76 -18.38
CA ASN A 284 7.31 -12.65 -19.57
C ASN A 284 7.84 -11.20 -19.73
N ASP A 285 8.79 -11.00 -20.62
CA ASP A 285 9.39 -9.68 -20.89
C ASP A 285 8.36 -8.64 -21.37
N GLU A 286 7.38 -9.06 -22.18
CA GLU A 286 6.37 -8.15 -22.71
C GLU A 286 5.47 -7.60 -21.60
N ASP A 287 5.05 -8.44 -20.65
CA ASP A 287 4.25 -8.06 -19.49
C ASP A 287 5.03 -7.10 -18.59
N ARG A 288 6.31 -7.39 -18.35
CA ARG A 288 7.20 -6.51 -17.59
C ARG A 288 7.36 -5.15 -18.25
N GLU A 289 7.57 -5.14 -19.56
CA GLU A 289 7.69 -3.91 -20.34
C GLU A 289 6.40 -3.09 -20.33
N ARG A 290 5.24 -3.74 -20.48
CA ARG A 290 3.94 -3.06 -20.37
C ARG A 290 3.74 -2.46 -18.98
N LEU A 291 4.03 -3.21 -17.93
CA LEU A 291 3.92 -2.75 -16.55
C LEU A 291 4.83 -1.55 -16.25
N CYS A 292 6.11 -1.62 -16.63
CA CYS A 292 7.05 -0.52 -16.38
C CYS A 292 6.67 0.76 -17.10
N ARG A 293 6.05 0.67 -18.28
CA ARG A 293 5.55 1.83 -19.03
C ARG A 293 4.38 2.56 -18.36
N THR A 294 3.69 1.92 -17.42
CA THR A 294 2.58 2.55 -16.69
C THR A 294 3.02 3.58 -15.65
N VAL A 295 4.30 3.55 -15.23
CA VAL A 295 4.87 4.52 -14.30
C VAL A 295 5.08 5.85 -15.04
N ARG A 296 4.57 6.95 -14.47
CA ARG A 296 4.70 8.29 -15.10
C ARG A 296 6.06 8.87 -14.71
N LEU A 297 7.12 8.48 -15.42
CA LEU A 297 8.49 8.80 -15.06
C LEU A 297 8.78 10.30 -14.96
N ALA A 298 8.04 11.13 -15.71
CA ALA A 298 8.12 12.60 -15.61
C ALA A 298 7.62 13.17 -14.26
N GLN A 299 6.90 12.37 -13.47
CA GLN A 299 6.35 12.74 -12.15
C GLN A 299 7.07 12.00 -11.01
N LEU A 300 8.23 11.39 -11.26
CA LEU A 300 9.09 10.86 -10.21
C LEU A 300 9.63 11.99 -9.34
N SER A 301 9.89 11.69 -8.07
CA SER A 301 10.65 12.61 -7.21
C SER A 301 12.08 12.79 -7.74
N ARG A 302 12.67 13.97 -7.49
CA ARG A 302 14.06 14.27 -7.90
C ARG A 302 15.08 13.23 -7.42
N PRO A 303 15.03 12.73 -6.17
CA PRO A 303 15.93 11.67 -5.72
C PRO A 303 15.82 10.42 -6.60
N TYR A 304 14.60 9.97 -6.88
CA TYR A 304 14.37 8.79 -7.70
C TYR A 304 14.83 8.98 -9.15
N ALA A 305 14.49 10.10 -9.77
CA ALA A 305 14.89 10.39 -11.14
C ALA A 305 16.41 10.56 -11.28
N GLY A 306 17.07 11.13 -10.27
CA GLY A 306 18.51 11.40 -10.29
C GLY A 306 19.42 10.26 -9.83
N THR A 307 18.90 9.31 -9.04
CA THR A 307 19.74 8.25 -8.42
C THR A 307 19.24 6.85 -8.76
N ILE A 308 17.97 6.55 -8.50
CA ILE A 308 17.40 5.20 -8.68
C ILE A 308 17.21 4.88 -10.17
N LEU A 309 16.65 5.81 -10.95
CA LEU A 309 16.36 5.57 -12.37
C LEU A 309 17.62 5.32 -13.21
N PRO A 310 18.72 6.09 -13.08
CA PRO A 310 19.97 5.81 -13.79
C PRO A 310 20.59 4.46 -13.40
N ALA A 311 20.46 4.04 -12.15
CA ALA A 311 20.97 2.75 -11.70
C ALA A 311 20.13 1.59 -12.25
N LEU A 312 18.79 1.71 -12.28
CA LEU A 312 17.92 0.75 -12.98
C LEU A 312 18.25 0.67 -14.48
N ALA A 313 18.58 1.81 -15.10
CA ALA A 313 18.95 1.87 -16.51
C ALA A 313 20.28 1.19 -16.81
N ALA A 314 21.30 1.44 -15.98
CA ALA A 314 22.59 0.79 -16.09
C ALA A 314 22.47 -0.73 -15.91
N ASP A 315 21.62 -1.16 -14.97
CA ASP A 315 21.32 -2.56 -14.74
C ASP A 315 20.69 -3.25 -15.96
N TYR A 316 19.71 -2.59 -16.58
CA TYR A 316 19.05 -3.07 -17.80
C TYR A 316 20.00 -3.16 -18.99
N GLU A 317 20.85 -2.15 -19.22
CA GLU A 317 21.84 -2.19 -20.31
C GLU A 317 22.91 -3.27 -20.09
N LEU A 318 23.35 -3.49 -18.85
CA LEU A 318 24.27 -4.58 -18.50
C LEU A 318 23.65 -5.96 -18.80
N ALA A 319 22.36 -6.13 -18.53
CA ALA A 319 21.63 -7.35 -18.85
C ALA A 319 21.56 -7.59 -20.36
N MET A 320 21.23 -6.56 -21.11
CA MET A 320 21.17 -6.62 -22.58
C MET A 320 22.53 -6.95 -23.20
N ALA A 321 23.63 -6.42 -22.64
CA ALA A 321 24.98 -6.74 -23.10
C ALA A 321 25.37 -8.20 -22.86
N ARG A 322 24.98 -8.79 -21.73
CA ARG A 322 25.26 -10.21 -21.41
C ARG A 322 24.54 -11.19 -22.31
N ASN A 323 23.29 -10.89 -22.67
CA ASN A 323 22.48 -11.72 -23.57
C ASN A 323 23.12 -11.89 -24.96
N PHE A 324 24.09 -11.04 -25.32
CA PHE A 324 24.79 -11.12 -26.60
C PHE A 324 26.02 -12.05 -26.58
N ASP A 325 26.64 -12.27 -25.41
CA ASP A 325 27.97 -12.92 -25.30
C ASP A 325 27.91 -14.39 -24.80
N VAL A 326 26.86 -14.79 -24.09
CA VAL A 326 26.76 -16.14 -23.52
C VAL A 326 26.05 -17.07 -24.50
N GLY A 327 26.83 -17.94 -25.15
CA GLY A 327 26.30 -19.04 -25.94
C GLY A 327 25.55 -20.05 -25.07
N ASN A 328 24.24 -19.87 -24.90
CA ASN A 328 23.23 -20.87 -24.53
C ASN A 328 23.48 -21.81 -23.33
N ASP A 329 24.48 -21.56 -22.49
CA ASP A 329 24.69 -22.26 -21.22
C ASP A 329 23.59 -21.79 -20.26
N GLY A 330 22.41 -22.42 -20.38
CA GLY A 330 21.11 -22.02 -19.82
C GLY A 330 21.00 -21.93 -18.30
N ASN A 331 21.83 -21.09 -17.68
CA ASN A 331 21.68 -20.72 -16.29
C ASN A 331 20.60 -19.63 -16.21
N GLU A 332 19.34 -20.07 -16.09
CA GLU A 332 18.14 -19.22 -16.03
C GLU A 332 18.16 -18.22 -14.84
N ASP A 333 19.08 -18.39 -13.89
CA ASP A 333 19.21 -17.56 -12.69
C ASP A 333 19.94 -16.22 -12.91
N ASP A 334 20.62 -15.99 -14.04
CA ASP A 334 21.39 -14.74 -14.30
C ASP A 334 20.55 -13.66 -15.02
N GLN A 335 19.27 -13.54 -14.64
CA GLN A 335 18.35 -12.53 -15.16
C GLN A 335 18.70 -11.15 -14.57
N CYS A 336 19.33 -10.28 -15.36
CA CYS A 336 19.62 -8.90 -14.98
C CYS A 336 18.58 -7.93 -15.57
N GLY A 337 18.29 -6.80 -14.90
CA GLY A 337 17.49 -5.70 -15.45
C GLY A 337 15.98 -5.93 -15.63
N TRP A 338 15.17 -5.74 -14.58
CA TRP A 338 13.71 -5.86 -14.68
C TRP A 338 13.00 -4.65 -15.29
N PHE A 339 13.63 -3.48 -15.27
CA PHE A 339 13.03 -2.21 -15.68
C PHE A 339 13.59 -1.77 -17.04
N PRO A 340 12.82 -1.86 -18.15
CA PRO A 340 13.32 -1.65 -19.50
C PRO A 340 13.47 -0.17 -19.83
N ILE A 341 14.57 0.42 -19.36
CA ILE A 341 14.95 1.80 -19.63
C ILE A 341 16.45 1.88 -19.98
N GLY A 342 16.79 2.66 -21.01
CA GLY A 342 18.19 2.94 -21.34
C GLY A 342 18.75 4.10 -20.52
N VAL A 343 20.07 4.16 -20.34
CA VAL A 343 20.76 5.21 -19.55
C VAL A 343 20.49 6.59 -20.14
N SER A 344 20.45 6.70 -21.47
CA SER A 344 20.11 7.94 -22.17
C SER A 344 18.67 8.41 -21.91
N GLU A 345 17.73 7.48 -21.75
CA GLU A 345 16.32 7.79 -21.44
C GLU A 345 16.16 8.20 -19.98
N ALA A 346 16.82 7.50 -19.05
CA ALA A 346 16.87 7.86 -17.65
C ALA A 346 17.48 9.26 -17.42
N ALA A 347 18.59 9.58 -18.09
CA ALA A 347 19.22 10.90 -18.02
C ALA A 347 18.29 12.01 -18.56
N PHE A 348 17.56 11.73 -19.64
CA PHE A 348 16.58 12.68 -20.19
C PHE A 348 15.42 12.94 -19.21
N ILE A 349 14.88 11.89 -18.58
CA ILE A 349 13.85 12.03 -17.54
C ILE A 349 14.38 12.78 -16.33
N ALA A 350 15.61 12.50 -15.90
CA ALA A 350 16.24 13.21 -14.80
C ALA A 350 16.33 14.73 -15.06
N ASN A 351 16.60 15.13 -16.31
CA ASN A 351 16.59 16.53 -16.73
C ASN A 351 15.17 17.13 -16.67
N ILE A 352 14.14 16.40 -17.15
CA ILE A 352 12.73 16.85 -17.05
C ILE A 352 12.34 17.10 -15.59
N VAL A 353 12.62 16.15 -14.70
CA VAL A 353 12.25 16.21 -13.28
C VAL A 353 13.08 17.27 -12.52
N SER A 354 14.29 17.57 -13.00
CA SER A 354 15.19 18.55 -12.39
C SER A 354 15.00 19.97 -12.92
N ALA A 355 14.18 20.16 -13.97
CA ALA A 355 13.89 21.46 -14.55
C ALA A 355 13.42 22.42 -13.45
N ARG A 356 13.99 23.63 -13.44
CA ARG A 356 13.76 24.60 -12.36
C ARG A 356 12.62 25.55 -12.65
N ASP A 357 12.36 25.80 -13.92
CA ASP A 357 11.35 26.74 -14.38
C ASP A 357 10.36 26.07 -15.35
N GLU A 358 9.16 26.63 -15.39
CA GLU A 358 8.05 26.12 -16.21
C GLU A 358 8.37 26.18 -17.71
N CYS A 359 9.22 27.12 -18.15
CA CYS A 359 9.62 27.25 -19.55
C CYS A 359 10.54 26.10 -19.98
N GLU A 360 11.55 25.78 -19.18
CA GLU A 360 12.45 24.64 -19.36
C GLU A 360 11.65 23.34 -19.35
N GLN A 361 10.73 23.19 -18.40
CA GLN A 361 9.86 22.03 -18.34
C GLN A 361 8.97 21.92 -19.60
N ALA A 362 8.35 23.02 -20.04
CA ALA A 362 7.54 23.04 -21.26
C ALA A 362 8.36 22.66 -22.51
N LEU A 363 9.55 23.24 -22.69
CA LEU A 363 10.45 22.93 -23.80
C LEU A 363 10.87 21.45 -23.81
N LEU A 364 11.17 20.88 -22.63
CA LEU A 364 11.51 19.47 -22.51
C LEU A 364 10.29 18.57 -22.79
N MET A 365 9.08 19.01 -22.44
CA MET A 365 7.85 18.28 -22.74
C MET A 365 7.47 18.35 -24.23
N ASP A 366 7.76 19.44 -24.92
CA ASP A 366 7.64 19.50 -26.39
C ASP A 366 8.59 18.49 -27.06
N LEU A 367 9.83 18.37 -26.57
CA LEU A 367 10.77 17.34 -27.03
C LEU A 367 10.30 15.92 -26.72
N VAL A 368 9.60 15.73 -25.59
CA VAL A 368 8.93 14.46 -25.28
C VAL A 368 7.89 14.15 -26.34
N GLU A 369 7.03 15.09 -26.74
CA GLU A 369 6.00 14.84 -27.76
C GLU A 369 6.62 14.46 -29.11
N GLU A 370 7.74 15.09 -29.48
CA GLU A 370 8.49 14.73 -30.69
C GLU A 370 9.09 13.32 -30.63
N ARG A 371 9.56 12.91 -29.45
CA ARG A 371 10.18 11.59 -29.21
C ARG A 371 9.15 10.48 -28.96
N ALA A 372 7.97 10.83 -28.45
CA ALA A 372 6.86 9.95 -28.12
C ALA A 372 5.96 9.63 -29.33
N LYS A 373 6.50 9.67 -30.56
CA LYS A 373 5.81 9.17 -31.76
C LYS A 373 5.36 7.71 -31.61
N ASP A 374 6.04 6.94 -30.76
CA ASP A 374 5.54 5.65 -30.29
C ASP A 374 4.43 5.86 -29.23
N PRO A 375 3.16 5.51 -29.54
CA PRO A 375 2.05 5.64 -28.60
C PRO A 375 2.31 4.92 -27.28
N LYS A 376 3.13 3.86 -27.28
CA LYS A 376 3.46 3.09 -26.07
C LYS A 376 4.30 3.90 -25.08
N ARG A 377 5.15 4.81 -25.55
CA ARG A 377 6.00 5.66 -24.71
C ARG A 377 5.28 6.87 -24.15
N ARG A 378 4.20 7.32 -24.81
CA ARG A 378 3.48 8.54 -24.41
C ARG A 378 2.90 8.46 -22.99
N ALA A 379 2.46 7.28 -22.55
CA ALA A 379 1.94 7.07 -21.20
C ALA A 379 3.00 7.32 -20.12
N THR A 380 4.25 6.95 -20.38
CA THR A 380 5.38 7.04 -19.45
C THR A 380 5.77 8.49 -19.16
N TYR A 381 5.52 9.41 -20.09
CA TYR A 381 5.80 10.85 -19.91
C TYR A 381 4.55 11.68 -19.57
N ASN A 382 3.47 11.05 -19.12
CA ASN A 382 2.25 11.78 -18.80
C ASN A 382 2.52 12.83 -17.70
N PRO A 383 2.31 14.15 -17.97
CA PRO A 383 2.49 15.20 -16.97
C PRO A 383 1.43 15.17 -15.87
N LYS A 384 0.31 14.49 -16.10
CA LYS A 384 -0.81 14.49 -15.17
C LYS A 384 -0.41 13.78 -13.88
N GLN A 385 -0.41 14.52 -12.78
CA GLN A 385 -0.28 13.95 -11.45
C GLN A 385 -1.50 13.12 -11.09
N ARG A 386 -1.28 12.04 -10.35
CA ARG A 386 -2.34 11.27 -9.71
C ARG A 386 -2.89 12.01 -8.48
N PRO A 387 -4.09 11.65 -8.00
CA PRO A 387 -4.66 12.18 -6.77
C PRO A 387 -3.68 12.04 -5.61
N GLN A 388 -3.42 13.15 -4.92
CA GLN A 388 -2.53 13.19 -3.77
C GLN A 388 -3.16 12.47 -2.57
N CYS A 389 -2.51 11.44 -2.04
CA CYS A 389 -2.98 10.75 -0.84
C CYS A 389 -2.46 11.38 0.48
N ILE A 390 -1.51 12.31 0.40
CA ILE A 390 -0.98 13.03 1.55
C ILE A 390 -1.70 14.38 1.67
N PRO A 391 -2.27 14.72 2.84
CA PRO A 391 -2.89 16.03 3.04
C PRO A 391 -1.83 17.14 3.00
N GLU A 392 -2.22 18.37 2.67
CA GLU A 392 -1.30 19.52 2.62
C GLU A 392 -0.55 19.77 3.95
N THR A 393 -1.10 19.31 5.07
CA THR A 393 -0.46 19.40 6.40
C THR A 393 0.76 18.49 6.56
N GLY A 394 0.95 17.55 5.62
CA GLY A 394 1.89 16.45 5.72
C GLY A 394 1.30 15.23 6.43
N PHE A 395 2.06 14.15 6.42
CA PHE A 395 1.75 12.91 7.11
C PHE A 395 2.38 12.95 8.51
N ILE A 396 1.59 12.70 9.55
CA ILE A 396 2.06 12.68 10.94
C ILE A 396 1.87 11.26 11.47
N VAL A 397 2.97 10.62 11.86
CA VAL A 397 2.97 9.27 12.41
C VAL A 397 3.44 9.36 13.84
N GLN A 398 2.66 8.83 14.77
CA GLN A 398 3.12 8.70 16.14
C GLN A 398 4.08 7.51 16.22
N TRP A 399 5.08 7.60 17.07
CA TRP A 399 6.00 6.51 17.36
C TRP A 399 6.21 6.40 18.86
N HIS A 400 6.61 5.21 19.31
CA HIS A 400 6.95 4.96 20.69
C HIS A 400 8.11 3.98 20.85
N ALA A 401 8.87 4.13 21.93
CA ALA A 401 9.86 3.17 22.39
C ALA A 401 9.47 2.70 23.81
N ARG A 402 9.49 1.39 24.07
CA ARG A 402 9.11 0.87 25.39
C ARG A 402 10.27 1.06 26.37
N GLN A 403 9.90 1.25 27.63
CA GLN A 403 10.84 1.32 28.74
C GLN A 403 11.71 0.05 28.83
N GLU A 404 11.12 -1.11 28.57
CA GLU A 404 11.80 -2.40 28.61
C GLU A 404 12.92 -2.49 27.56
N ASP A 405 12.64 -2.07 26.33
CA ASP A 405 13.62 -2.06 25.22
C ASP A 405 14.78 -1.11 25.53
N LEU A 406 14.45 0.04 26.14
CA LEU A 406 15.41 1.02 26.61
C LEU A 406 16.31 0.50 27.74
N LEU A 407 15.74 -0.22 28.71
CA LEU A 407 16.49 -0.87 29.77
C LEU A 407 17.38 -1.99 29.22
N ALA A 408 16.89 -2.75 28.24
CA ALA A 408 17.66 -3.79 27.57
C ALA A 408 18.88 -3.21 26.84
N ALA A 409 18.72 -2.13 26.09
CA ALA A 409 19.83 -1.44 25.43
C ALA A 409 20.84 -0.83 26.42
N LEU A 410 20.36 -0.27 27.54
CA LEU A 410 21.23 0.22 28.62
C LEU A 410 21.99 -0.93 29.31
N ALA A 411 21.36 -2.08 29.52
CA ALA A 411 22.00 -3.26 30.07
C ALA A 411 23.06 -3.81 29.10
N GLU A 412 22.78 -3.84 27.80
CA GLU A 412 23.72 -4.23 26.75
C GLU A 412 24.99 -3.39 26.77
N LEU A 413 24.86 -2.07 26.95
CA LEU A 413 26.00 -1.15 27.13
C LEU A 413 26.81 -1.39 28.41
N ASN A 414 26.18 -1.84 29.49
CA ASN A 414 26.88 -2.13 30.75
C ASN A 414 27.54 -3.52 30.75
N CYS A 415 27.02 -4.46 29.96
CA CYS A 415 27.48 -5.85 29.92
C CYS A 415 28.56 -6.11 28.85
N ARG A 416 28.61 -5.32 27.78
CA ARG A 416 29.51 -5.60 26.65
C ARG A 416 30.93 -5.08 26.83
N ASP A 417 31.81 -5.72 26.07
CA ASP A 417 33.24 -5.44 25.94
C ASP A 417 33.49 -3.95 25.69
N ARG A 418 34.64 -3.42 26.14
CA ARG A 418 35.00 -1.97 26.07
C ARG A 418 34.94 -1.35 24.66
N ASN A 419 34.73 -2.17 23.63
CA ASN A 419 34.72 -1.79 22.23
C ASN A 419 33.35 -1.34 21.70
N GLN A 420 32.24 -1.62 22.39
CA GLN A 420 30.94 -1.12 21.95
C GLN A 420 30.60 0.21 22.62
N THR A 421 30.39 1.23 21.80
CA THR A 421 30.25 2.61 22.24
C THR A 421 28.80 3.11 22.24
N CYS A 422 27.90 2.40 21.56
CA CYS A 422 26.48 2.72 21.46
C CYS A 422 25.58 1.46 21.44
N ALA A 423 24.35 1.63 21.89
CA ALA A 423 23.24 0.70 21.69
C ALA A 423 22.06 1.48 21.11
N ALA A 424 21.34 0.87 20.18
CA ALA A 424 20.20 1.48 19.50
C ALA A 424 18.91 0.77 19.90
N VAL A 425 17.85 1.56 20.13
CA VAL A 425 16.50 1.08 20.36
C VAL A 425 15.64 1.53 19.20
N GLU A 426 15.09 0.58 18.46
CA GLU A 426 14.13 0.87 17.40
C GLU A 426 12.78 1.31 17.98
N CYS A 427 12.23 2.39 17.45
CA CYS A 427 10.92 2.89 17.81
C CYS A 427 9.83 2.23 16.93
N VAL A 428 8.69 1.93 17.54
CA VAL A 428 7.51 1.35 16.88
C VAL A 428 6.55 2.48 16.50
N PHE A 429 6.08 2.50 15.25
CA PHE A 429 5.07 3.46 14.82
C PHE A 429 3.64 3.02 15.21
N ASP A 430 2.85 3.96 15.75
CA ASP A 430 1.45 3.72 16.11
C ASP A 430 0.60 3.57 14.83
N GLY A 431 -0.06 2.42 14.71
CA GLY A 431 -0.71 1.98 13.48
C GLY A 431 -0.37 0.52 13.13
N GLN A 432 0.75 0.00 13.64
CA GLN A 432 1.13 -1.41 13.54
C GLN A 432 0.38 -2.31 14.51
N VAL A 433 -0.21 -1.76 15.57
CA VAL A 433 -0.78 -2.55 16.67
C VAL A 433 -1.96 -3.43 16.21
N ALA A 434 -2.64 -3.07 15.11
CA ALA A 434 -3.66 -3.94 14.51
C ALA A 434 -3.09 -5.22 13.86
N GLN A 435 -1.77 -5.35 13.72
CA GLN A 435 -1.09 -6.50 13.11
C GLN A 435 -0.46 -7.46 14.13
N ALA A 436 -0.12 -6.98 15.33
CA ALA A 436 0.49 -7.81 16.37
C ALA A 436 -0.50 -8.80 17.03
N GLU A 437 -1.81 -8.55 16.96
CA GLU A 437 -2.82 -9.48 17.50
C GLU A 437 -3.05 -10.71 16.62
N ALA A 438 -2.45 -10.78 15.42
CA ALA A 438 -2.50 -11.94 14.54
C ALA A 438 -1.47 -13.03 14.93
N GLY A 439 -1.38 -13.38 16.22
CA GLY A 439 -1.00 -14.70 16.76
C GLY A 439 0.33 -15.37 16.33
N GLY A 440 1.22 -14.72 15.58
CA GLY A 440 2.47 -15.31 15.11
C GLY A 440 3.61 -15.13 16.10
N SER A 441 3.69 -15.98 17.13
CA SER A 441 4.89 -16.08 17.98
C SER A 441 6.00 -16.79 17.20
N GLY A 442 6.88 -16.03 16.55
CA GLY A 442 7.93 -16.60 15.72
C GLY A 442 9.04 -15.62 15.37
N GLY A 443 9.81 -15.21 16.38
CA GLY A 443 11.24 -14.92 16.31
C GLY A 443 11.75 -13.83 15.35
N GLY A 444 12.24 -12.74 15.94
CA GLY A 444 13.29 -11.91 15.35
C GLY A 444 12.82 -10.71 14.53
N GLY A 445 12.60 -9.58 15.22
CA GLY A 445 13.29 -8.32 14.94
C GLY A 445 13.31 -7.75 13.52
N ASP A 446 12.40 -8.12 12.63
CA ASP A 446 12.17 -7.34 11.42
C ASP A 446 11.30 -6.16 11.84
N GLY A 447 11.97 -5.11 12.30
CA GLY A 447 11.37 -3.81 12.57
C GLY A 447 10.49 -3.45 11.39
N ALA A 448 9.19 -3.33 11.62
CA ALA A 448 8.26 -3.19 10.53
C ALA A 448 8.48 -1.81 9.88
N GLU A 449 9.19 -1.82 8.75
CA GLU A 449 9.49 -0.63 7.96
C GLU A 449 8.18 0.02 7.51
N TYR A 450 8.07 1.33 7.72
CA TYR A 450 7.03 2.11 7.07
C TYR A 450 7.58 2.80 5.83
N CYS A 451 6.91 2.56 4.70
CA CYS A 451 7.15 3.30 3.48
C CYS A 451 6.38 4.63 3.55
N PHE A 452 7.10 5.74 3.56
CA PHE A 452 6.51 7.07 3.44
C PHE A 452 7.06 7.81 2.21
N ALA A 453 6.46 8.98 1.94
CA ALA A 453 6.93 10.05 1.05
C ALA A 453 8.00 9.64 0.03
N ALA A 454 7.56 9.41 -1.20
CA ALA A 454 8.36 8.91 -2.33
C ALA A 454 8.83 7.46 -2.21
N GLY A 455 8.16 6.63 -1.39
CA GLY A 455 8.49 5.22 -1.27
C GLY A 455 9.85 4.99 -0.63
N ILE A 456 10.20 5.77 0.39
CA ILE A 456 11.40 5.54 1.19
C ILE A 456 10.96 4.87 2.49
N ALA A 457 11.72 3.88 2.96
CA ALA A 457 11.49 3.28 4.26
C ALA A 457 12.08 4.19 5.34
N TYR A 458 11.29 4.56 6.35
CA TYR A 458 11.76 5.35 7.47
C TYR A 458 11.68 4.54 8.75
N SER A 459 12.75 4.62 9.53
CA SER A 459 12.88 4.03 10.86
C SER A 459 13.31 5.12 11.85
N VAL A 460 12.82 5.05 13.08
CA VAL A 460 13.18 5.98 14.16
C VAL A 460 13.90 5.19 15.23
N TRP A 461 15.03 5.69 15.72
CA TRP A 461 15.87 5.00 16.69
C TRP A 461 16.29 5.95 17.80
N ILE A 462 16.41 5.41 19.00
CA ILE A 462 17.08 6.07 20.13
C ILE A 462 18.45 5.42 20.27
N GLU A 463 19.51 6.18 19.99
CA GLU A 463 20.87 5.71 20.27
C GLU A 463 21.33 6.21 21.63
N VAL A 464 21.81 5.29 22.45
CA VAL A 464 22.37 5.56 23.76
C VAL A 464 23.86 5.33 23.71
N TYR A 465 24.63 6.30 24.18
CA TYR A 465 26.09 6.27 24.13
C TYR A 465 26.69 6.02 25.51
N ALA A 466 27.73 5.19 25.56
CA ALA A 466 28.53 5.01 26.76
C ALA A 466 29.30 6.31 27.10
N ALA A 467 29.68 6.48 28.37
CA ALA A 467 30.46 7.64 28.79
C ALA A 467 31.85 7.59 28.15
N GLY A 468 32.30 8.71 27.56
CA GLY A 468 33.67 8.86 27.06
C GLY A 468 33.93 8.37 25.63
N THR A 469 32.91 7.97 24.88
CA THR A 469 33.08 7.36 23.54
C THR A 469 32.50 8.17 22.37
N GLN A 470 32.26 9.47 22.55
CA GLN A 470 31.71 10.27 21.45
C GLN A 470 32.74 10.37 20.30
N PRO A 471 32.36 10.06 19.05
CA PRO A 471 33.16 10.43 17.89
C PRO A 471 33.12 11.96 17.75
N GLN A 472 34.20 12.66 18.12
CA GLN A 472 34.26 14.12 18.02
C GLN A 472 34.60 14.59 16.60
N PRO A 473 33.73 15.39 15.96
CA PRO A 473 34.16 16.38 14.98
C PRO A 473 34.71 17.62 15.73
N LEU A 474 36.01 17.59 16.04
CA LEU A 474 36.98 18.70 16.21
C LEU A 474 36.66 20.01 16.99
N LEU A 475 35.47 20.29 17.51
CA LEU A 475 35.16 21.57 18.18
C LEU A 475 34.24 21.39 19.39
N GLU A 476 34.83 20.99 20.52
CA GLU A 476 34.53 21.40 21.91
C GLU A 476 34.91 20.27 22.89
N GLN A 477 36.09 20.42 23.48
CA GLN A 477 36.81 19.38 24.22
C GLN A 477 36.42 19.29 25.72
N GLN A 478 35.34 19.95 26.17
CA GLN A 478 35.05 20.12 27.60
C GLN A 478 33.79 19.42 28.15
N GLN A 479 33.00 18.72 27.32
CA GLN A 479 31.82 17.94 27.76
C GLN A 479 32.05 16.40 27.82
N GLN A 480 33.29 15.96 28.04
CA GLN A 480 33.80 14.63 27.70
C GLN A 480 33.45 13.44 28.64
N GLN A 481 32.50 13.53 29.58
CA GLN A 481 32.23 12.40 30.51
C GLN A 481 30.76 12.02 30.69
N GLN A 482 29.83 12.65 29.98
CA GLN A 482 28.41 12.33 30.17
C GLN A 482 27.94 11.33 29.14
N ARG A 483 27.25 10.27 29.60
CA ARG A 483 26.39 9.46 28.73
C ARG A 483 25.39 10.43 28.09
N PHE A 484 25.16 10.31 26.79
CA PHE A 484 24.11 11.05 26.11
C PHE A 484 23.26 10.08 25.30
N ALA A 485 22.03 10.48 25.02
CA ALA A 485 21.15 9.75 24.13
C ALA A 485 20.64 10.68 23.06
N GLY A 486 20.74 10.23 21.82
CA GLY A 486 20.20 10.95 20.68
C GLY A 486 18.97 10.26 20.14
N LEU A 487 18.12 11.05 19.49
CA LEU A 487 17.00 10.54 18.73
C LEU A 487 17.31 10.74 17.25
N TYR A 488 17.20 9.67 16.47
CA TYR A 488 17.58 9.62 15.07
C TYR A 488 16.47 9.05 14.20
N VAL A 489 16.45 9.47 12.95
CA VAL A 489 15.65 8.94 11.85
C VAL A 489 16.65 8.39 10.83
N GLN A 490 16.43 7.17 10.40
CA GLN A 490 17.14 6.56 9.30
C GLN A 490 16.17 6.40 8.11
N CYS A 491 16.72 6.60 6.93
CA CYS A 491 16.04 6.38 5.66
C CYS A 491 16.76 5.27 4.92
N ASP A 492 16.03 4.23 4.55
CA ASP A 492 16.54 3.07 3.83
C ASP A 492 15.89 2.96 2.46
N LEU A 493 16.69 2.53 1.48
CA LEU A 493 16.14 2.14 0.19
C LEU A 493 15.39 0.83 0.40
N PRO A 494 14.09 0.75 0.05
CA PRO A 494 13.34 -0.46 0.31
C PRO A 494 13.98 -1.68 -0.38
N PRO A 495 13.97 -2.86 0.28
CA PRO A 495 14.55 -4.08 -0.27
C PRO A 495 13.83 -4.55 -1.54
N ALA A 496 12.67 -3.97 -1.86
CA ALA A 496 11.96 -4.18 -3.12
C ALA A 496 12.80 -3.80 -4.35
N PHE A 497 13.77 -2.89 -4.22
CA PHE A 497 14.67 -2.53 -5.30
C PHE A 497 15.84 -3.51 -5.49
N ALA A 498 16.11 -4.35 -4.49
CA ALA A 498 17.04 -5.47 -4.61
C ALA A 498 16.39 -6.66 -5.34
N VAL A 499 15.79 -6.39 -6.50
CA VAL A 499 15.24 -7.44 -7.39
C VAL A 499 16.42 -8.25 -7.94
N PRO A 500 16.30 -9.59 -8.11
CA PRO A 500 17.29 -10.37 -8.82
C PRO A 500 17.72 -9.69 -10.11
N GLY A 501 19.03 -9.57 -10.31
CA GLY A 501 19.58 -8.81 -11.41
C GLY A 501 20.03 -7.39 -11.08
N SER A 502 19.34 -6.71 -10.15
CA SER A 502 19.59 -5.31 -9.83
C SER A 502 20.83 -5.11 -8.97
N ARG A 503 21.86 -4.48 -9.56
CA ARG A 503 23.04 -3.99 -8.83
C ARG A 503 22.88 -2.55 -8.39
N LEU A 504 21.75 -2.22 -7.76
CA LEU A 504 21.63 -0.97 -7.01
C LEU A 504 22.64 -1.02 -5.86
N CYS A 505 23.88 -0.62 -6.15
CA CYS A 505 24.98 -0.61 -5.20
C CYS A 505 24.53 0.19 -3.99
N GLU A 506 24.59 -0.42 -2.82
CA GLU A 506 24.23 0.21 -1.56
C GLU A 506 24.92 1.58 -1.40
N GLU A 507 26.14 1.72 -1.90
CA GLU A 507 26.94 2.95 -1.88
C GLU A 507 26.46 4.05 -2.84
N ALA A 508 25.84 3.72 -3.98
CA ALA A 508 25.36 4.71 -4.95
C ALA A 508 23.99 5.28 -4.55
N ALA A 509 23.16 4.47 -3.88
CA ALA A 509 21.90 4.92 -3.30
C ALA A 509 22.11 5.82 -2.07
N CYS A 510 23.29 5.78 -1.43
CA CYS A 510 23.62 6.54 -0.22
C CYS A 510 23.42 8.05 -0.29
N ARG A 511 23.11 8.70 -1.41
CA ARG A 511 22.90 10.16 -1.48
C ARG A 511 21.54 10.52 -2.05
N MET A 512 20.46 10.40 -1.25
CA MET A 512 19.12 10.84 -1.66
C MET A 512 18.76 12.19 -1.05
N VAL A 513 18.64 13.23 -1.87
CA VAL A 513 18.23 14.55 -1.38
C VAL A 513 16.74 14.57 -1.07
N VAL A 514 16.35 14.17 0.13
CA VAL A 514 15.00 14.46 0.63
C VAL A 514 14.91 15.98 0.81
N ARG A 515 14.39 16.68 -0.20
CA ARG A 515 14.13 18.13 -0.14
C ARG A 515 12.94 18.48 0.75
N ASP A 516 12.24 17.46 1.22
CA ASP A 516 11.07 17.56 2.08
C ASP A 516 11.47 17.86 3.52
N THR A 517 10.66 18.65 4.22
CA THR A 517 10.88 18.89 5.64
C THR A 517 10.40 17.66 6.42
N VAL A 518 11.36 16.84 6.85
CA VAL A 518 11.18 15.85 7.91
C VAL A 518 11.29 16.57 9.25
N GLU A 519 10.23 16.49 10.06
CA GLU A 519 10.18 17.03 11.41
C GLU A 519 9.97 15.88 12.39
N LEU A 520 11.00 15.61 13.19
CA LEU A 520 10.97 14.60 14.24
C LEU A 520 10.69 15.28 15.58
N ALA A 521 9.66 14.83 16.28
CA ALA A 521 9.28 15.35 17.57
C ALA A 521 9.27 14.24 18.63
N VAL A 522 9.68 14.56 19.84
CA VAL A 522 9.56 13.70 21.03
C VAL A 522 8.79 14.42 22.13
N ASN A 523 7.92 13.69 22.82
CA ASN A 523 7.07 14.23 23.86
C ASN A 523 7.85 14.33 25.18
N ARG A 524 7.89 15.54 25.74
CA ARG A 524 8.43 15.82 27.06
C ARG A 524 7.33 16.35 27.97
N TRP A 525 7.25 15.79 29.16
CA TRP A 525 6.35 16.16 30.23
C TRP A 525 7.08 17.05 31.24
N GLN A 526 6.44 18.15 31.60
CA GLN A 526 6.91 19.06 32.64
C GLN A 526 5.68 19.59 33.38
N ASP A 527 5.66 19.43 34.71
CA ASP A 527 4.56 19.89 35.57
C ASP A 527 3.18 19.35 35.13
N GLY A 528 3.14 18.09 34.66
CA GLY A 528 1.93 17.44 34.15
C GLY A 528 1.51 17.87 32.74
N CYS A 529 2.18 18.84 32.13
CA CYS A 529 1.91 19.32 30.77
C CYS A 529 2.84 18.67 29.74
N ARG A 530 2.27 18.22 28.61
CA ARG A 530 3.03 17.73 27.44
C ARG A 530 3.59 18.91 26.63
N LYS A 531 4.86 18.83 26.28
CA LYS A 531 5.60 19.72 25.37
C LYS A 531 6.29 18.88 24.30
N ASP A 532 6.15 19.26 23.04
CA ASP A 532 6.83 18.55 21.95
C ASP A 532 8.20 19.20 21.70
N ILE A 533 9.27 18.43 21.89
CA ILE A 533 10.62 18.84 21.49
C ILE A 533 10.81 18.42 20.04
N ARG A 534 11.04 19.39 19.16
CA ARG A 534 11.11 19.18 17.71
C ARG A 534 12.52 19.38 17.21
N CYS A 535 12.97 18.45 16.36
CA CYS A 535 14.09 18.61 15.47
C CYS A 535 13.55 18.72 14.05
N ARG A 536 14.05 19.67 13.26
CA ARG A 536 13.70 19.81 11.85
C ARG A 536 14.97 19.72 11.02
N SER A 537 14.93 18.91 9.97
CA SER A 537 16.00 18.93 8.98
C SER A 537 15.92 20.25 8.23
N GLN A 538 16.94 21.11 8.36
CA GLN A 538 17.08 22.25 7.46
C GLN A 538 17.50 21.68 6.11
N ALA A 539 16.68 21.89 5.08
CA ALA A 539 16.85 21.46 3.70
C ALA A 539 18.32 21.16 3.33
N GLY A 540 18.69 19.88 3.45
CA GLY A 540 20.05 19.39 3.34
C GLY A 540 20.02 17.95 2.86
N LEU A 541 21.07 17.54 2.13
CA LEU A 541 21.26 16.19 1.61
C LEU A 541 21.07 15.18 2.75
N MET A 542 20.15 14.22 2.62
CA MET A 542 20.05 13.10 3.56
C MET A 542 20.73 11.90 2.90
N ASP A 543 21.84 11.45 3.47
CA ASP A 543 22.47 10.26 2.94
C ASP A 543 21.66 9.02 3.37
N LEU A 544 21.31 8.12 2.45
CA LEU A 544 20.67 6.85 2.83
C LEU A 544 21.63 6.06 3.73
N LYS A 545 21.07 5.30 4.67
CA LYS A 545 21.80 4.61 5.75
C LYS A 545 22.53 5.55 6.73
N HIS A 546 22.45 6.87 6.58
CA HIS A 546 22.94 7.81 7.57
C HIS A 546 21.80 8.25 8.49
N CYS A 547 22.05 8.15 9.80
CA CYS A 547 21.11 8.58 10.81
C CYS A 547 21.07 10.12 10.88
N TRP A 548 19.90 10.69 10.66
CA TRP A 548 19.64 12.11 10.91
C TRP A 548 18.97 12.27 12.27
N GLY A 549 19.58 13.01 13.17
CA GLY A 549 19.05 13.11 14.51
C GLY A 549 19.68 14.24 15.31
N TRP A 550 19.20 14.36 16.54
CA TRP A 550 19.76 15.30 17.48
C TRP A 550 20.33 14.54 18.65
N SER A 551 21.65 14.58 18.78
CA SER A 551 22.40 13.98 19.90
C SER A 551 21.97 14.52 21.27
N ASN A 552 21.28 15.67 21.29
CA ASN A 552 20.76 16.33 22.48
C ASN A 552 19.22 16.34 22.56
N ALA A 553 18.48 15.64 21.68
CA ALA A 553 17.01 15.59 21.76
C ALA A 553 16.50 14.89 23.03
N LEU A 554 17.25 13.89 23.49
CA LEU A 554 17.00 13.12 24.70
C LEU A 554 18.19 13.30 25.65
N PRO A 555 18.42 14.52 26.17
CA PRO A 555 19.53 14.73 27.08
C PRO A 555 19.33 13.81 28.26
N LEU A 556 20.29 12.90 28.47
CA LEU A 556 20.43 12.24 29.76
C LEU A 556 20.71 13.38 30.73
N ASN A 557 19.68 13.75 31.50
CA ASN A 557 19.65 14.82 32.48
C ASN A 557 21.05 14.98 33.07
N GLN A 558 21.72 16.05 32.65
CA GLN A 558 23.01 16.42 33.22
C GLN A 558 22.73 16.48 34.71
N HIS A 559 23.41 15.65 35.51
CA HIS A 559 23.36 15.77 36.97
C HIS A 559 23.42 17.27 37.24
N PRO A 560 22.40 17.88 37.88
CA PRO A 560 22.34 19.33 38.03
C PRO A 560 23.69 19.71 38.55
N THR A 561 24.47 20.37 37.69
CA THR A 561 25.88 20.65 37.94
C THR A 561 25.88 21.18 39.34
N GLN A 562 26.52 20.47 40.27
CA GLN A 562 26.60 20.91 41.66
C GLN A 562 26.96 22.37 41.55
N GLN A 563 26.00 23.26 41.82
CA GLN A 563 26.22 24.68 41.67
C GLN A 563 27.41 24.91 42.56
N HIS A 564 28.52 25.30 41.94
CA HIS A 564 29.80 25.39 42.59
C HIS A 564 29.56 26.23 43.87
N PRO A 565 29.79 25.69 45.09
CA PRO A 565 29.40 26.39 46.32
C PRO A 565 30.11 27.73 46.54
N GLN A 566 31.00 28.14 45.64
CA GLN A 566 31.82 29.33 45.77
C GLN A 566 31.07 30.67 45.69
N GLN A 567 29.76 30.70 45.40
CA GLN A 567 28.97 31.94 45.48
C GLN A 567 28.09 32.11 46.72
N LEU A 568 28.06 31.13 47.65
CA LEU A 568 27.36 31.28 48.94
C LEU A 568 28.29 31.66 50.11
N GLN A 569 29.58 31.93 49.86
CA GLN A 569 30.55 32.35 50.88
C GLN A 569 30.72 33.87 51.06
N HIS A 570 29.84 34.71 50.49
CA HIS A 570 29.88 36.17 50.70
C HIS A 570 28.63 36.75 51.35
N GLN A 571 27.73 35.93 51.92
CA GLN A 571 26.51 36.46 52.53
C GLN A 571 26.13 35.84 53.88
N HIS A 572 27.09 35.31 54.65
CA HIS A 572 26.91 35.03 56.08
C HIS A 572 28.20 35.30 56.85
N GLN A 573 28.49 36.57 57.09
CA GLN A 573 29.42 37.00 58.13
C GLN A 573 28.77 38.12 58.94
N GLN A 574 27.85 37.74 59.82
CA GLN A 574 27.52 38.43 61.07
C GLN A 574 26.42 37.64 61.79
N GLN A 575 26.82 36.79 62.74
CA GLN A 575 26.32 36.78 64.12
C GLN A 575 26.85 35.54 64.84
N ASP A 576 27.97 35.75 65.53
CA ASP A 576 28.28 35.04 66.75
C ASP A 576 27.25 35.40 67.82
N THR A 577 26.66 34.42 68.49
CA THR A 577 26.91 34.16 69.92
C THR A 577 26.04 32.99 70.43
N GLY A 578 26.70 31.98 71.01
CA GLY A 578 26.25 31.44 72.31
C GLY A 578 25.68 30.03 72.36
N GLY A 579 26.50 29.09 72.87
CA GLY A 579 26.09 27.93 73.67
C GLY A 579 25.67 26.69 72.87
N GLY A 580 26.14 25.48 73.13
CA GLY A 580 26.76 24.91 74.33
C GLY A 580 26.09 23.57 74.65
N GLY A 581 26.88 22.49 74.69
CA GLY A 581 26.47 21.14 75.10
C GLY A 581 26.16 20.21 73.92
N GLY A 582 26.67 18.98 73.80
CA GLY A 582 27.31 18.11 74.77
C GLY A 582 26.76 16.69 74.59
N GLY A 583 27.63 15.71 74.34
CA GLY A 583 27.32 14.28 74.37
C GLY A 583 26.89 13.69 73.02
N SER A 584 27.17 12.44 72.69
CA SER A 584 27.97 11.38 73.31
C SER A 584 28.07 10.29 72.25
N ASN A 585 29.23 9.63 72.18
CA ASN A 585 29.48 8.46 71.34
C ASN A 585 28.47 7.35 71.58
N CYS A 586 28.03 6.66 70.52
CA CYS A 586 27.68 5.23 70.52
C CYS A 586 27.90 4.69 69.10
N SER A 587 28.92 3.87 68.96
CA SER A 587 29.23 3.05 67.79
C SER A 587 28.20 1.92 67.67
N ASP A 588 27.61 1.74 66.49
CA ASP A 588 26.81 0.54 66.16
C ASP A 588 27.26 0.04 64.76
N PRO A 589 27.93 -1.12 64.65
CA PRO A 589 28.33 -1.67 63.36
C PRO A 589 27.20 -2.56 62.83
N ARG A 590 26.29 -1.99 62.03
CA ARG A 590 25.28 -2.78 61.32
C ARG A 590 25.77 -3.17 59.93
N VAL A 591 26.07 -4.46 59.82
CA VAL A 591 25.78 -5.37 58.70
C VAL A 591 25.50 -4.67 57.36
N ILE A 592 26.51 -4.67 56.49
CA ILE A 592 26.37 -4.39 55.07
C ILE A 592 26.00 -5.72 54.40
N ASP A 593 24.71 -6.03 54.36
CA ASP A 593 24.19 -6.96 53.36
C ASP A 593 24.03 -6.16 52.05
N GLY A 594 24.94 -6.45 51.12
CA GLY A 594 25.01 -5.80 49.82
C GLY A 594 23.93 -6.31 48.88
N ASP A 595 22.70 -5.82 49.05
CA ASP A 595 21.72 -5.79 47.97
C ASP A 595 22.11 -4.67 46.99
N CYS A 596 23.00 -5.00 46.05
CA CYS A 596 23.29 -4.15 44.88
C CYS A 596 22.15 -4.17 43.83
N ALA A 597 20.90 -4.40 44.25
CA ALA A 597 19.73 -4.08 43.46
C ALA A 597 19.49 -2.56 43.57
N GLY A 598 20.44 -1.78 43.01
CA GLY A 598 20.17 -0.37 42.73
C GLY A 598 18.86 -0.30 41.96
N SER A 599 17.88 0.40 42.53
CA SER A 599 16.52 0.47 41.96
C SER A 599 16.62 0.74 40.46
N VAL A 600 16.04 -0.14 39.65
CA VAL A 600 16.05 -0.07 38.18
C VAL A 600 15.50 1.29 37.71
N ASP A 601 14.64 1.92 38.51
CA ASP A 601 14.12 3.28 38.30
C ASP A 601 15.21 4.36 38.30
N SER A 602 16.37 4.10 38.93
CA SER A 602 17.49 5.04 38.98
C SER A 602 18.19 5.20 37.62
N LEU A 603 18.19 4.19 36.76
CA LEU A 603 18.88 4.25 35.46
C LEU A 603 18.14 5.15 34.46
N LEU A 604 16.82 5.22 34.57
CA LEU A 604 15.96 6.02 33.71
C LEU A 604 15.54 7.35 34.33
N GLY A 605 15.98 7.66 35.55
CA GLY A 605 15.77 8.96 36.20
C GLY A 605 16.01 10.16 35.27
N PRO A 606 17.06 10.15 34.42
CA PRO A 606 17.29 11.18 33.41
C PRO A 606 16.19 11.37 32.36
N TRP A 607 15.43 10.32 32.06
CA TRP A 607 14.34 10.32 31.07
C TRP A 607 12.96 10.38 31.70
N SER A 608 12.84 10.56 33.01
CA SER A 608 11.54 10.64 33.69
C SER A 608 10.58 11.67 33.08
N ASN A 609 11.12 12.77 32.53
CA ASN A 609 10.34 13.77 31.80
C ASN A 609 9.85 13.29 30.42
N TYR A 610 10.46 12.28 29.81
CA TYR A 610 10.06 11.76 28.49
C TYR A 610 9.20 10.50 28.59
N LEU A 611 9.29 9.82 29.74
CA LEU A 611 8.68 8.54 29.99
C LEU A 611 7.27 8.71 30.57
N ARG A 612 6.26 8.20 29.85
CA ARG A 612 4.87 8.17 30.29
C ARG A 612 4.29 6.80 30.03
N ASP A 613 3.66 6.22 31.04
CA ASP A 613 3.01 4.90 30.96
C ASP A 613 3.96 3.80 30.42
N GLY A 614 5.23 3.84 30.86
CA GLY A 614 6.25 2.89 30.43
C GLY A 614 6.77 3.07 28.99
N LYS A 615 6.54 4.24 28.37
CA LYS A 615 6.95 4.51 26.98
C LYS A 615 7.50 5.91 26.80
N ILE A 616 8.48 6.05 25.91
CA ILE A 616 8.79 7.33 25.27
C ILE A 616 7.93 7.42 24.02
N THR A 617 7.29 8.56 23.78
CA THR A 617 6.41 8.77 22.62
C THR A 617 6.83 10.01 21.86
N GLY A 618 6.54 10.04 20.57
CA GLY A 618 6.80 11.19 19.72
C GLY A 618 6.04 11.11 18.41
N SER A 619 6.38 12.00 17.48
CA SER A 619 5.79 12.00 16.16
C SER A 619 6.83 12.29 15.08
N LEU A 620 6.72 11.61 13.94
CA LEU A 620 7.43 11.91 12.72
C LEU A 620 6.47 12.59 11.75
N THR A 621 6.78 13.83 11.36
CA THR A 621 6.00 14.61 10.40
C THR A 621 6.77 14.72 9.10
N LEU A 622 6.13 14.28 8.01
CA LEU A 622 6.68 14.33 6.66
C LEU A 622 5.83 15.29 5.82
N ARG A 623 6.44 16.34 5.29
CA ARG A 623 5.75 17.30 4.41
C ARG A 623 6.38 17.27 3.04
N LEU A 624 5.57 16.96 2.04
CA LEU A 624 5.96 17.13 0.65
C LEU A 624 6.20 18.62 0.38
N ALA A 625 7.34 18.95 -0.20
CA ALA A 625 7.55 20.28 -0.77
C ALA A 625 6.44 20.55 -1.79
N LYS A 626 5.81 21.73 -1.72
CA LYS A 626 4.92 22.18 -2.80
C LYS A 626 5.81 22.30 -4.06
N THR A 627 5.63 21.37 -4.98
CA THR A 627 6.29 21.35 -6.30
C THR A 627 5.85 22.53 -7.13
#